data_AF-A0A8J8DFJ0-F1
#
_entry.id   AF-A0A8J8DFJ0-F1
#
_cell.length_a   1.000
_cell.length_b   1.000
_cell.length_c   1.000
_cell.angle_alpha   90.00
_cell.angle_beta   90.00
_cell.angle_gamma   90.00
#
_symmetry.space_group_name_H-M   'P 1'
#
loop_
_entity.id
_entity.type
_entity.pdbx_description
1 polymer ?
#
loop_
_entity_poly.entity_id
_entity_poly.type
_entity_poly.pdbx_seq_one_letter_code
_entity_poly.pdbx_strand_id
1 'polypeptide(L)'
;MWKVLKLSKKIKKEIHGDRVSTHDLGKENPMIWSALNIKEFRQFLAEISGKKIEPEKPKFPETKKAVESVHDDIKLEVQKLLGVLNGLKYADYSQKAVEKALKELEAEIEKLIEEKNLELLGVYSTVALLLRKGEFEEAREFLKGLNS
;
A
#
# COMPACT_ATOMS: atom_id res chain seq x y z
N MET A 1 39.11 1.65 7.45
CA MET A 1 38.24 2.72 6.91
C MET A 1 38.43 3.04 5.42
N TRP A 2 39.60 2.80 4.80
CA TRP A 2 39.88 3.22 3.43
C TRP A 2 39.21 2.39 2.30
N LYS A 3 38.78 1.16 2.60
CA LYS A 3 38.13 0.26 1.61
C LYS A 3 36.70 0.68 1.24
N VAL A 4 35.96 1.27 2.18
CA VAL A 4 34.55 1.66 1.99
C VAL A 4 34.41 2.88 1.06
N LEU A 5 35.36 3.82 1.14
CA LEU A 5 35.41 5.00 0.26
C LEU A 5 35.72 4.66 -1.21
N LYS A 6 36.50 3.60 -1.47
CA LYS A 6 36.77 3.13 -2.83
C LYS A 6 35.55 2.46 -3.47
N LEU A 7 34.76 1.71 -2.69
CA LEU A 7 33.51 1.10 -3.17
C LEU A 7 32.46 2.16 -3.51
N SER A 8 32.29 3.18 -2.65
CA SER A 8 31.33 4.26 -2.90
C SER A 8 31.66 5.09 -4.15
N LYS A 9 32.95 5.35 -4.43
CA LYS A 9 33.38 6.02 -5.67
C LYS A 9 33.23 5.14 -6.92
N LYS A 10 33.36 3.81 -6.80
CA LYS A 10 33.16 2.88 -7.91
C LYS A 10 31.68 2.83 -8.32
N ILE A 11 30.79 2.71 -7.33
CA ILE A 11 29.33 2.73 -7.53
C ILE A 11 28.88 4.06 -8.15
N LYS A 12 29.40 5.20 -7.67
CA LYS A 12 29.01 6.52 -8.20
C LYS A 12 29.46 6.77 -9.64
N LYS A 13 30.52 6.10 -10.10
CA LYS A 13 31.01 6.20 -11.48
C LYS A 13 30.26 5.28 -12.45
N GLU A 14 29.76 4.15 -11.94
CA GLU A 14 28.95 3.19 -12.70
C GLU A 14 27.52 3.72 -12.94
N ILE A 15 27.00 4.59 -12.05
CA ILE A 15 25.66 5.21 -12.14
C ILE A 15 25.64 6.48 -13.01
N HIS A 16 26.78 6.97 -13.49
CA HIS A 16 26.85 8.21 -14.30
C HIS A 16 27.41 8.03 -15.71
N GLY A 17 27.45 6.78 -16.19
CA GLY A 17 27.65 6.48 -17.61
C GLY A 17 26.30 6.35 -18.31
N ASP A 18 26.05 7.29 -19.21
CA ASP A 18 24.96 7.34 -20.19
C ASP A 18 23.56 7.78 -19.73
N ARG A 19 23.15 8.87 -20.37
CA ARG A 19 21.82 9.48 -20.29
C ARG A 19 20.80 8.48 -20.84
N VAL A 20 20.18 7.70 -19.97
CA VAL A 20 18.95 6.97 -20.31
C VAL A 20 17.77 7.79 -19.81
N SER A 21 16.91 8.17 -20.75
CA SER A 21 15.68 8.93 -20.52
C SER A 21 14.83 8.21 -19.45
N THR A 22 14.28 8.99 -18.52
CA THR A 22 13.48 8.52 -17.37
C THR A 22 12.17 7.81 -17.75
N HIS A 23 11.93 7.58 -19.04
CA HIS A 23 10.71 6.94 -19.55
C HIS A 23 10.83 5.41 -19.68
N ASP A 24 12.06 4.84 -19.70
CA ASP A 24 12.26 3.40 -19.97
C ASP A 24 12.72 2.57 -18.75
N LEU A 25 13.09 3.20 -17.64
CA LEU A 25 13.60 2.48 -16.45
C LEU A 25 12.52 1.77 -15.61
N GLY A 26 11.24 2.00 -15.90
CA GLY A 26 10.12 1.37 -15.20
C GLY A 26 9.89 -0.09 -15.56
N LYS A 27 10.52 -0.61 -16.62
CA LYS A 27 10.28 -1.97 -17.13
C LYS A 27 11.31 -3.02 -16.65
N GLU A 28 12.50 -2.61 -16.22
CA GLU A 28 13.61 -3.55 -16.03
C GLU A 28 13.99 -3.83 -14.57
N ASN A 29 13.41 -3.14 -13.59
CA ASN A 29 13.75 -3.40 -12.19
C ASN A 29 12.57 -3.16 -11.21
N PRO A 30 11.83 -4.22 -10.81
CA PRO A 30 10.69 -4.10 -9.89
C PRO A 30 11.09 -3.63 -8.48
N MET A 31 12.39 -3.62 -8.16
CA MET A 31 12.92 -3.15 -6.88
C MET A 31 12.96 -1.62 -6.74
N ILE A 32 12.84 -0.86 -7.84
CA ILE A 32 12.83 0.62 -7.80
C ILE A 32 11.42 1.17 -7.56
N TRP A 33 10.39 0.51 -8.08
CA TRP A 33 8.99 0.85 -7.78
C TRP A 33 8.63 0.66 -6.31
N SER A 34 9.19 -0.37 -5.65
CA SER A 34 8.96 -0.58 -4.22
C SER A 34 9.57 0.51 -3.34
N ALA A 35 10.73 1.05 -3.70
CA ALA A 35 11.42 2.07 -2.89
C ALA A 35 10.70 3.43 -2.87
N LEU A 36 10.06 3.82 -3.98
CA LEU A 36 9.34 5.09 -4.07
C LEU A 36 7.98 5.01 -3.34
N ASN A 37 7.28 3.89 -3.50
CA ASN A 37 5.96 3.64 -2.91
C ASN A 37 6.04 3.41 -1.38
N ILE A 38 7.13 2.82 -0.87
CA ILE A 38 7.34 2.65 0.58
C ILE A 38 7.50 3.99 1.31
N LYS A 39 8.09 5.02 0.68
CA LYS A 39 8.30 6.30 1.35
C LYS A 39 6.97 7.03 1.59
N GLU A 40 6.09 7.01 0.60
CA GLU A 40 4.74 7.59 0.68
C GLU A 40 3.84 6.78 1.63
N PHE A 41 3.92 5.44 1.57
CA PHE A 41 3.21 4.57 2.53
C PHE A 41 3.69 4.78 3.97
N ARG A 42 5.01 4.95 4.20
CA ARG A 42 5.55 5.28 5.53
C ARG A 42 5.11 6.66 6.01
N GLN A 43 5.01 7.63 5.12
CA GLN A 43 4.52 8.97 5.45
C GLN A 43 3.06 8.91 5.89
N PHE A 44 2.23 8.16 5.17
CA PHE A 44 0.84 7.89 5.54
C PHE A 44 0.70 7.18 6.89
N LEU A 45 1.48 6.10 7.13
CA LEU A 45 1.49 5.43 8.44
C LEU A 45 1.91 6.37 9.57
N ALA A 46 2.85 7.28 9.32
CA ALA A 46 3.27 8.27 10.32
C ALA A 46 2.18 9.32 10.60
N GLU A 47 1.46 9.74 9.56
CA GLU A 47 0.35 10.70 9.63
C GLU A 47 -0.84 10.13 10.42
N ILE A 48 -1.26 8.90 10.15
CA ILE A 48 -2.33 8.24 10.92
C ILE A 48 -1.87 7.89 12.34
N SER A 49 -0.59 7.53 12.53
CA SER A 49 -0.01 7.23 13.85
C SER A 49 0.17 8.47 14.74
N GLY A 50 -0.13 9.68 14.26
CA GLY A 50 0.00 10.92 15.03
C GLY A 50 1.45 11.29 15.38
N LYS A 51 2.44 10.66 14.76
CA LYS A 51 3.86 11.04 14.95
C LYS A 51 4.13 12.27 14.10
N LYS A 52 4.13 13.45 14.73
CA LYS A 52 4.55 14.72 14.13
C LYS A 52 5.91 14.57 13.42
N ILE A 53 5.86 14.53 12.10
CA ILE A 53 6.98 14.88 11.23
C ILE A 53 6.55 16.19 10.58
N GLU A 54 7.38 17.23 10.70
CA GLU A 54 7.08 18.56 10.13
C GLU A 54 6.85 18.43 8.61
N PRO A 55 5.69 18.87 8.09
CA PRO A 55 5.38 18.72 6.68
C PRO A 55 6.06 19.84 5.88
N GLU A 56 6.96 19.48 4.95
CA GLU A 56 7.13 20.30 3.75
C GLU A 56 5.80 20.29 2.99
N LYS A 57 5.15 21.46 2.90
CA LYS A 57 3.83 21.66 2.28
C LYS A 57 3.75 21.01 0.89
N PRO A 58 2.88 20.01 0.68
CA PRO A 58 2.49 19.64 -0.67
C PRO A 58 1.50 20.68 -1.21
N LYS A 59 1.82 21.24 -2.39
CA LYS A 59 0.89 22.06 -3.17
C LYS A 59 -0.11 21.12 -3.84
N PHE A 60 -1.26 20.87 -3.23
CA PHE A 60 -2.42 20.33 -3.96
C PHE A 60 -3.55 21.37 -3.98
N PRO A 61 -4.14 21.65 -5.15
CA PRO A 61 -5.28 22.55 -5.25
C PRO A 61 -6.52 21.88 -4.65
N GLU A 62 -7.28 22.64 -3.87
CA GLU A 62 -8.57 22.23 -3.30
C GLU A 62 -9.58 21.86 -4.41
N THR A 63 -9.99 20.60 -4.49
CA THR A 63 -11.13 20.16 -5.33
C THR A 63 -12.24 19.60 -4.44
N LYS A 64 -13.09 20.51 -3.95
CA LYS A 64 -14.27 20.27 -3.10
C LYS A 64 -15.44 19.54 -3.79
N LYS A 65 -15.20 18.74 -4.84
CA LYS A 65 -16.25 18.01 -5.59
C LYS A 65 -15.98 16.53 -5.84
N ALA A 66 -14.82 16.01 -5.47
CA ALA A 66 -14.48 14.58 -5.63
C ALA A 66 -14.73 13.75 -4.36
N VAL A 67 -15.14 14.38 -3.25
CA VAL A 67 -15.17 13.74 -1.92
C VAL A 67 -16.41 12.86 -1.72
N GLU A 68 -17.55 13.18 -2.36
CA GLU A 68 -18.77 12.36 -2.21
C GLU A 68 -18.71 11.04 -2.99
N SER A 69 -18.15 11.01 -4.21
CA SER A 69 -18.10 9.77 -5.01
C SER A 69 -17.11 8.74 -4.46
N VAL A 70 -16.02 9.20 -3.84
CA VAL A 70 -15.00 8.30 -3.27
C VAL A 70 -15.48 7.64 -1.97
N HIS A 71 -16.32 8.32 -1.19
CA HIS A 71 -16.88 7.77 0.04
C HIS A 71 -17.85 6.60 -0.19
N ASP A 72 -18.65 6.67 -1.25
CA ASP A 72 -19.56 5.57 -1.62
C ASP A 72 -18.80 4.33 -2.09
N ASP A 73 -17.69 4.52 -2.82
CA ASP A 73 -16.82 3.43 -3.27
C ASP A 73 -16.19 2.69 -2.09
N ILE A 74 -15.70 3.42 -1.08
CA ILE A 74 -15.09 2.80 0.11
C ILE A 74 -16.10 1.97 0.91
N LYS A 75 -17.32 2.48 1.08
CA LYS A 75 -18.35 1.75 1.82
C LYS A 75 -18.68 0.42 1.15
N LEU A 76 -18.77 0.40 -0.18
CA LEU A 76 -19.00 -0.81 -0.95
C LEU A 76 -17.83 -1.80 -0.79
N GLU A 77 -16.59 -1.32 -0.89
CA GLU A 77 -15.40 -2.16 -0.72
C GLU A 77 -15.28 -2.74 0.69
N VAL A 78 -15.59 -1.93 1.71
CA VAL A 78 -15.63 -2.40 3.11
C VAL A 78 -16.65 -3.53 3.28
N GLN A 79 -17.84 -3.42 2.67
CA GLN A 79 -18.83 -4.50 2.71
C GLN A 79 -18.35 -5.77 2.02
N LYS A 80 -17.68 -5.66 0.87
CA LYS A 80 -17.09 -6.80 0.18
C LYS A 80 -16.07 -7.51 1.07
N LEU A 81 -15.16 -6.75 1.67
CA LEU A 81 -14.13 -7.29 2.57
C LEU A 81 -14.73 -7.94 3.83
N LEU A 82 -15.79 -7.36 4.41
CA LEU A 82 -16.54 -8.00 5.49
C LEU A 82 -17.18 -9.32 5.03
N GLY A 83 -17.66 -9.39 3.80
CA GLY A 83 -18.14 -10.61 3.15
C GLY A 83 -17.05 -11.68 3.06
N VAL A 84 -15.83 -11.31 2.65
CA VAL A 84 -14.66 -12.21 2.63
C VAL A 84 -14.36 -12.74 4.04
N LEU A 85 -14.32 -11.88 5.06
CA LEU A 85 -14.10 -12.30 6.46
C LEU A 85 -15.19 -13.24 6.98
N ASN A 86 -16.45 -13.02 6.59
CA ASN A 86 -17.54 -13.95 6.89
C ASN A 86 -17.32 -15.31 6.22
N GLY A 87 -16.95 -15.32 4.93
CA GLY A 87 -16.63 -16.54 4.20
C GLY A 87 -15.48 -17.33 4.85
N LEU A 88 -14.42 -16.63 5.27
CA LEU A 88 -13.31 -17.24 6.01
C LEU A 88 -13.76 -17.84 7.34
N LYS A 89 -14.62 -17.14 8.09
CA LYS A 89 -15.19 -17.66 9.33
C LYS A 89 -15.99 -18.95 9.12
N TYR A 90 -16.82 -19.00 8.07
CA TYR A 90 -17.57 -20.22 7.72
C TYR A 90 -16.67 -21.36 7.26
N ALA A 91 -15.49 -21.03 6.70
CA ALA A 91 -14.45 -22.00 6.35
C ALA A 91 -13.51 -22.33 7.52
N ASP A 92 -13.89 -21.97 8.76
CA ASP A 92 -13.11 -22.16 9.99
C ASP A 92 -11.68 -21.63 9.88
N TYR A 93 -11.52 -20.54 9.13
CA TYR A 93 -10.23 -19.93 8.81
C TYR A 93 -9.19 -20.93 8.29
N SER A 94 -9.63 -21.97 7.56
CA SER A 94 -8.73 -22.98 7.03
C SER A 94 -7.57 -22.31 6.27
N GLN A 95 -6.36 -22.81 6.47
CA GLN A 95 -5.15 -22.22 5.88
C GLN A 95 -5.30 -22.01 4.37
N LYS A 96 -5.88 -22.99 3.67
CA LYS A 96 -6.14 -22.90 2.22
C LYS A 96 -7.10 -21.76 1.85
N ALA A 97 -8.14 -21.51 2.66
CA ALA A 97 -9.07 -20.41 2.42
C ALA A 97 -8.40 -19.05 2.67
N VAL A 98 -7.61 -18.94 3.73
CA VAL A 98 -6.86 -17.72 4.06
C VAL A 98 -5.82 -17.41 2.97
N GLU A 99 -5.05 -18.40 2.52
CA GLU A 99 -4.09 -18.24 1.42
C GLU A 99 -4.76 -17.79 0.12
N LYS A 100 -5.95 -18.33 -0.18
CA LYS A 100 -6.72 -17.92 -1.35
C LYS A 100 -7.19 -16.46 -1.23
N ALA A 101 -7.76 -16.09 -0.08
CA ALA A 101 -8.20 -14.71 0.17
C ALA A 101 -7.03 -13.72 0.10
N LEU A 102 -5.85 -14.08 0.63
CA LEU A 102 -4.65 -13.26 0.55
C LEU A 102 -4.19 -13.03 -0.89
N LYS A 103 -4.21 -14.05 -1.75
CA LYS A 103 -3.88 -13.89 -3.18
C LYS A 103 -4.84 -12.95 -3.91
N GLU A 104 -6.13 -13.03 -3.58
CA GLU A 104 -7.14 -12.14 -4.17
C GLU A 104 -6.95 -10.70 -3.68
N LEU A 105 -6.67 -10.49 -2.39
CA LEU A 105 -6.34 -9.18 -1.83
C LEU A 105 -5.07 -8.59 -2.44
N GLU A 106 -4.02 -9.39 -2.62
CA GLU A 106 -2.76 -8.97 -3.26
C GLU A 106 -2.96 -8.52 -4.70
N ALA A 107 -3.76 -9.26 -5.48
CA ALA A 107 -4.10 -8.88 -6.85
C ALA A 107 -4.87 -7.56 -6.92
N GLU A 108 -5.76 -7.30 -5.95
CA GLU A 108 -6.49 -6.04 -5.90
C GLU A 108 -5.58 -4.87 -5.46
N ILE A 109 -4.67 -5.12 -4.51
CA ILE A 109 -3.64 -4.15 -4.12
C ILE A 109 -2.78 -3.73 -5.32
N GLU A 110 -2.37 -4.68 -6.17
CA GLU A 110 -1.60 -4.37 -7.39
C GLU A 110 -2.37 -3.44 -8.33
N LYS A 111 -3.66 -3.69 -8.56
CA LYS A 111 -4.51 -2.79 -9.37
C LYS A 111 -4.66 -1.41 -8.73
N LEU A 112 -4.90 -1.34 -7.42
CA LEU A 112 -5.07 -0.08 -6.71
C LEU A 112 -3.80 0.78 -6.73
N ILE A 113 -2.62 0.16 -6.81
CA ILE A 113 -1.35 0.86 -7.03
C ILE A 113 -1.31 1.50 -8.43
N GLU A 114 -1.72 0.78 -9.47
CA GLU A 114 -1.77 1.29 -10.84
C GLU A 114 -2.78 2.44 -10.98
N GLU A 115 -3.93 2.31 -10.33
CA GLU A 115 -5.01 3.31 -10.30
C GLU A 115 -4.70 4.50 -9.38
N LYS A 116 -3.64 4.41 -8.56
CA LYS A 116 -3.26 5.40 -7.55
C LYS A 116 -4.37 5.72 -6.54
N ASN A 117 -5.20 4.72 -6.24
CA ASN A 117 -6.27 4.86 -5.24
C ASN A 117 -5.71 4.56 -3.84
N LEU A 118 -5.11 5.58 -3.23
CA LEU A 118 -4.39 5.45 -1.96
C LEU A 118 -5.29 5.05 -0.78
N GLU A 119 -6.55 5.46 -0.82
CA GLU A 119 -7.49 5.22 0.28
C GLU A 119 -7.89 3.74 0.36
N LEU A 120 -8.33 3.17 -0.77
CA LEU A 120 -8.61 1.74 -0.87
C LEU A 120 -7.34 0.90 -0.70
N LEU A 121 -6.20 1.37 -1.22
CA LEU A 121 -4.91 0.71 -1.01
C LEU A 121 -4.60 0.53 0.48
N GLY A 122 -4.85 1.55 1.30
CA GLY A 122 -4.70 1.48 2.76
C GLY A 122 -5.62 0.45 3.41
N VAL A 123 -6.89 0.41 3.00
CA VAL A 123 -7.89 -0.54 3.51
C VAL A 123 -7.50 -1.98 3.18
N TYR A 124 -7.27 -2.27 1.90
CA TYR A 124 -6.91 -3.61 1.42
C TYR A 124 -5.60 -4.11 2.02
N SER A 125 -4.58 -3.24 2.09
CA SER A 125 -3.27 -3.59 2.66
C SER A 125 -3.37 -3.92 4.15
N THR A 126 -4.20 -3.18 4.89
CA THR A 126 -4.41 -3.42 6.33
C THR A 126 -5.11 -4.75 6.57
N VAL A 127 -6.17 -5.05 5.81
CA VAL A 127 -6.87 -6.35 5.91
C VAL A 127 -5.92 -7.51 5.57
N ALA A 128 -5.15 -7.41 4.50
CA ALA A 128 -4.18 -8.43 4.13
C ALA A 128 -3.11 -8.65 5.22
N LEU A 129 -2.62 -7.57 5.86
CA LEU A 129 -1.67 -7.68 6.97
C LEU A 129 -2.27 -8.43 8.17
N LEU A 130 -3.50 -8.09 8.57
CA LEU A 130 -4.18 -8.72 9.71
C LEU A 130 -4.46 -10.20 9.43
N LEU A 131 -4.89 -10.55 8.21
CA LEU A 131 -5.06 -11.94 7.79
C LEU A 131 -3.77 -12.76 7.86
N ARG A 132 -2.63 -12.20 7.42
CA ARG A 132 -1.32 -12.86 7.50
C ARG A 132 -0.89 -13.15 8.94
N LYS A 133 -1.33 -12.34 9.89
CA LYS A 133 -1.06 -12.52 11.33
C LYS A 133 -2.06 -13.45 12.02
N GLY A 134 -3.15 -13.82 11.35
CA GLY A 134 -4.26 -14.54 11.97
C GLY A 134 -5.16 -13.66 12.87
N GLU A 135 -5.01 -12.33 12.78
CA GLU A 135 -5.77 -11.32 13.53
C GLU A 135 -7.13 -11.05 12.83
N PHE A 136 -7.97 -12.10 12.71
CA PHE A 136 -9.19 -12.04 11.89
C PHE A 136 -10.30 -11.17 12.48
N GLU A 137 -10.43 -11.13 13.81
CA GLU A 137 -11.46 -10.31 14.45
C GLU A 137 -11.04 -8.84 14.45
N GLU A 138 -9.76 -8.55 14.64
CA GLU A 138 -9.19 -7.21 14.48
C GLU A 138 -9.41 -6.68 13.06
N ALA A 139 -9.26 -7.53 12.03
CA ALA A 139 -9.60 -7.16 10.64
C ALA A 139 -11.07 -6.79 10.49
N ARG A 140 -11.96 -7.49 11.19
CA ARG A 140 -13.40 -7.21 11.17
C ARG A 140 -13.73 -5.92 11.90
N GLU A 141 -13.13 -5.68 13.06
CA GLU A 141 -13.31 -4.45 13.84
C GLU A 141 -12.79 -3.23 13.09
N PHE A 142 -11.61 -3.33 12.47
CA PHE A 142 -11.06 -2.31 11.59
C PHE A 142 -12.07 -1.91 10.51
N LEU A 143 -12.62 -2.89 9.77
CA LEU A 143 -13.60 -2.63 8.71
C LEU A 143 -14.93 -2.05 9.24
N LYS A 144 -15.42 -2.52 10.39
CA LYS A 144 -16.62 -1.95 11.01
C LYS A 144 -16.42 -0.48 11.40
N GLY A 145 -15.23 -0.13 11.89
CA GLY A 145 -14.87 1.25 12.23
C GLY A 145 -14.90 2.20 11.03
N LEU A 146 -14.69 1.69 9.81
CA LEU A 146 -14.75 2.46 8.57
C LEU A 146 -16.17 2.56 7.97
N ASN A 147 -17.09 1.69 8.39
CA ASN A 147 -18.49 1.67 7.95
C ASN A 147 -19.44 2.41 8.91
N SER A 148 -18.89 3.05 9.95
CA SER A 148 -19.62 3.72 11.03
C SER A 148 -19.94 5.17 10.72
#